data_AF-A0A6G0A7P0-F1
#
_entry.id   AF-A0A6G0A7P0-F1
#
_cell.length_a   1.000
_cell.length_b   1.000
_cell.length_c   1.000
_cell.angle_alpha   90.00
_cell.angle_beta   90.00
_cell.angle_gamma   90.00
#
_symmetry.space_group_name_H-M   'P 1'
#
loop_
_entity.id
_entity.type
_entity.pdbx_description
1 polymer ?
#
loop_
_entity_poly.entity_id
_entity_poly.type
_entity_poly.pdbx_seq_one_letter_code
_entity_poly.pdbx_strand_id
1 'polypeptide(L)'
;MLSSIHPLGERAKGNRYGVTLAAYMLGSLAGGLVLGAALGLAGSVLRELIDPAFAAMTFGAVCMVAFVADRGRWLSRLPSWHRQVNEDWLAEFRGWVYGSGFGFQLGLGVVTIIPSAIFYAVMAAGLLVGSVQGAVVIGGAFGLVRGLVLITGRRIVDTQSLLAYHRSFQRRARLADTATSTALLVGAGTLLLSTVMA
;
A
#
# COMPACT_ATOMS: atom_id res chain seq x y z
N MET A 1 -5.73 8.09 -10.89
CA MET A 1 -4.25 7.90 -10.80
C MET A 1 -3.65 7.17 -12.00
N LEU A 2 -3.85 5.85 -12.18
CA LEU A 2 -3.25 5.10 -13.32
C LEU A 2 -3.77 5.55 -14.70
N SER A 3 -4.95 6.16 -14.73
CA SER A 3 -5.54 6.84 -15.89
C SER A 3 -4.99 8.24 -16.15
N SER A 4 -4.21 8.81 -15.22
CA SER A 4 -3.81 10.22 -15.25
C SER A 4 -2.29 10.43 -15.24
N ILE A 5 -1.54 9.49 -14.65
CA ILE A 5 -0.07 9.48 -14.62
C ILE A 5 0.43 8.30 -15.44
N HIS A 6 0.74 8.57 -16.70
CA HIS A 6 1.31 7.64 -17.68
C HIS A 6 1.88 8.45 -18.86
N PRO A 7 2.69 7.88 -19.77
CA PRO A 7 3.36 8.66 -20.81
C PRO A 7 2.43 9.52 -21.69
N LEU A 8 1.26 9.02 -22.07
CA LEU A 8 0.27 9.82 -22.80
C LEU A 8 -0.28 11.00 -21.97
N GLY A 9 -0.68 10.78 -20.71
CA GLY A 9 -1.25 11.81 -19.85
C GLY A 9 -0.23 12.87 -19.43
N GLU A 10 1.02 12.47 -19.19
CA GLU A 10 2.11 13.40 -18.85
C GLU A 10 2.52 14.26 -20.03
N ARG A 11 2.58 13.70 -21.25
CA ARG A 11 2.86 14.46 -22.47
C ARG A 11 1.79 15.50 -22.77
N ALA A 12 0.52 15.18 -22.56
CA ALA A 12 -0.58 16.13 -22.72
C ALA A 12 -0.45 17.35 -21.77
N LYS A 13 0.24 17.17 -20.62
CA LYS A 13 0.51 18.21 -19.62
C LYS A 13 1.88 18.88 -19.78
N GLY A 14 2.66 18.53 -20.81
CA GLY A 14 4.04 19.02 -20.97
C GLY A 14 5.05 18.46 -19.96
N ASN A 15 4.68 17.41 -19.21
CA ASN A 15 5.55 16.77 -18.22
C ASN A 15 6.31 15.56 -18.81
N ARG A 16 7.43 15.22 -18.19
CA ARG A 16 8.19 14.00 -18.51
C ARG A 16 7.79 12.90 -17.54
N TYR A 17 7.16 11.84 -18.06
CA TYR A 17 6.70 10.70 -17.26
C TYR A 17 7.78 10.11 -16.34
N GLY A 18 9.03 9.98 -16.82
CA GLY A 18 10.11 9.45 -15.99
C GLY A 18 10.39 10.28 -14.73
N VAL A 19 10.28 11.61 -14.83
CA VAL A 19 10.47 12.53 -13.69
C VAL A 19 9.33 12.39 -12.69
N THR A 20 8.09 12.41 -13.18
CA THR A 20 6.88 12.22 -12.35
C THR A 20 6.89 10.85 -11.67
N LEU A 21 7.26 9.79 -12.39
CA LEU A 21 7.38 8.44 -11.86
C LEU A 21 8.45 8.36 -10.75
N ALA A 22 9.65 8.90 -10.98
CA ALA A 22 10.72 8.90 -9.98
C ALA A 22 10.31 9.68 -8.73
N ALA A 23 9.73 10.87 -8.92
CA ALA A 23 9.21 11.70 -7.83
C ALA A 23 8.13 10.98 -7.01
N TYR A 24 7.21 10.29 -7.69
CA TYR A 24 6.19 9.46 -7.04
C TYR A 24 6.79 8.28 -6.28
N MET A 25 7.73 7.55 -6.87
CA MET A 25 8.36 6.41 -6.21
C MET A 25 9.13 6.83 -4.97
N LEU A 26 9.87 7.95 -5.04
CA LEU A 26 10.56 8.53 -3.88
C LEU A 26 9.57 9.00 -2.83
N GLY A 27 8.50 9.69 -3.22
CA GLY A 27 7.43 10.08 -2.31
C GLY A 27 6.79 8.88 -1.62
N SER A 28 6.45 7.84 -2.38
CA SER A 28 5.80 6.62 -1.86
C SER A 28 6.70 5.84 -0.92
N LEU A 29 7.99 5.72 -1.25
CA LEU A 29 9.00 5.18 -0.34
C LEU A 29 9.08 6.04 0.94
N ALA A 30 9.22 7.35 0.83
CA ALA A 30 9.32 8.25 1.97
C ALA A 30 8.08 8.17 2.89
N GLY A 31 6.87 8.15 2.32
CA GLY A 31 5.63 7.98 3.08
C GLY A 31 5.59 6.64 3.81
N GLY A 32 6.00 5.57 3.13
CA GLY A 32 6.11 4.23 3.72
C GLY A 32 7.14 4.15 4.86
N LEU A 33 8.30 4.78 4.69
CA LEU A 33 9.34 4.87 5.73
C LEU A 33 8.85 5.65 6.95
N VAL A 34 8.13 6.76 6.74
CA VAL A 34 7.54 7.55 7.83
C VAL A 34 6.48 6.75 8.59
N LEU A 35 5.57 6.07 7.88
CA LEU A 35 4.60 5.17 8.50
C LEU A 35 5.30 4.07 9.32
N GLY A 36 6.28 3.41 8.71
CA GLY A 36 7.06 2.34 9.35
C GLY A 36 7.81 2.83 10.59
N ALA A 37 8.45 3.99 10.52
CA ALA A 37 9.14 4.60 11.67
C ALA A 37 8.16 4.92 12.81
N ALA A 38 7.01 5.51 12.50
CA ALA A 38 5.98 5.82 13.49
C ALA A 38 5.44 4.55 14.18
N LEU A 39 5.11 3.52 13.40
CA LEU A 39 4.65 2.23 13.91
C LEU A 39 5.75 1.52 14.70
N GLY A 40 7.00 1.59 14.26
CA GLY A 40 8.14 0.97 14.92
C GLY A 40 8.46 1.62 16.27
N LEU A 41 8.34 2.94 16.38
CA LEU A 41 8.49 3.66 17.65
C LEU A 41 7.37 3.30 18.63
N ALA A 42 6.11 3.27 18.15
CA ALA A 42 4.99 2.81 18.98
C ALA A 42 5.16 1.33 19.38
N GLY A 43 5.62 0.50 18.44
CA GLY A 43 5.84 -0.92 18.61
C GLY A 43 6.97 -1.26 19.58
N SER A 44 8.04 -0.47 19.61
CA SER A 44 9.14 -0.66 20.56
C SER A 44 8.68 -0.45 22.00
N VAL A 45 7.80 0.53 22.25
CA VAL A 45 7.18 0.73 23.57
C VAL A 45 6.21 -0.40 23.88
N LEU A 46 5.37 -0.78 22.91
CA LEU A 46 4.36 -1.82 23.10
C LEU A 46 4.98 -3.19 23.41
N ARG A 47 6.13 -3.51 22.82
CA ARG A 47 6.84 -4.78 23.03
C ARG A 47 7.18 -5.05 24.49
N GLU A 48 7.37 -4.02 25.30
CA GLU A 48 7.64 -4.16 26.73
C GLU A 48 6.37 -4.51 27.54
N LEU A 49 5.20 -4.29 26.94
CA LEU A 49 3.89 -4.43 27.59
C LEU A 49 3.12 -5.69 27.15
N ILE A 50 3.52 -6.33 26.05
CA ILE A 50 2.79 -7.47 25.47
C ILE A 50 3.68 -8.70 25.35
N ASP A 51 3.09 -9.85 25.66
CA ASP A 51 3.73 -11.15 25.47
C ASP A 51 3.92 -11.46 23.97
N PRO A 52 5.05 -12.06 23.55
CA PRO A 52 5.27 -12.42 22.15
C PRO A 52 4.23 -13.37 21.54
N ALA A 53 3.69 -14.32 22.31
CA ALA A 53 2.62 -15.19 21.83
C ALA A 53 1.32 -14.41 21.64
N PHE A 54 1.01 -13.48 22.56
CA PHE A 54 -0.13 -12.56 22.38
C PHE A 54 0.03 -11.67 21.13
N ALA A 55 1.22 -11.16 20.87
CA ALA A 55 1.53 -10.38 19.66
C ALA A 55 1.32 -11.22 18.39
N ALA A 56 1.83 -12.45 18.37
CA ALA A 56 1.68 -13.37 17.23
C ALA A 56 0.21 -13.77 16.99
N MET A 57 -0.55 -14.08 18.06
CA MET A 57 -1.98 -14.36 17.96
C MET A 57 -2.77 -13.15 17.43
N THR A 58 -2.47 -11.96 17.96
CA THR A 58 -3.10 -10.70 17.51
C THR A 58 -2.83 -10.46 16.03
N PHE A 59 -1.57 -10.63 15.59
CA PHE A 59 -1.22 -10.48 14.18
C PHE A 59 -1.93 -11.51 13.29
N GLY A 60 -1.98 -12.79 13.69
CA GLY A 60 -2.73 -13.83 12.99
C GLY A 60 -4.22 -13.50 12.87
N ALA A 61 -4.84 -13.03 13.95
CA ALA A 61 -6.24 -12.60 13.96
C ALA A 61 -6.49 -11.42 13.00
N VAL A 62 -5.62 -10.40 13.00
CA VAL A 62 -5.72 -9.26 12.06
C VAL A 62 -5.62 -9.74 10.61
N CYS A 63 -4.70 -10.66 10.31
CA CYS A 63 -4.57 -11.24 8.97
C CYS A 63 -5.83 -12.00 8.53
N MET A 64 -6.45 -12.78 9.43
CA MET A 64 -7.72 -13.44 9.14
C MET A 64 -8.86 -12.45 8.90
N VAL A 65 -8.99 -11.42 9.75
CA VAL A 65 -10.01 -10.38 9.58
C VAL A 65 -9.80 -9.63 8.27
N ALA A 66 -8.56 -9.29 7.91
CA ALA A 66 -8.23 -8.64 6.64
C ALA A 66 -8.63 -9.51 5.44
N PHE A 67 -8.32 -10.80 5.48
CA PHE A 67 -8.74 -11.76 4.45
C PHE A 67 -10.26 -11.81 4.30
N VAL A 68 -10.99 -11.98 5.41
CA VAL A 68 -12.46 -12.04 5.39
C VAL A 68 -13.06 -10.72 4.91
N ALA A 69 -12.51 -9.58 5.32
CA ALA A 69 -13.02 -8.27 4.93
C ALA A 69 -12.89 -8.01 3.42
N ASP A 70 -11.75 -8.39 2.82
CA ASP A 70 -11.52 -8.23 1.38
C ASP A 70 -12.37 -9.21 0.54
N ARG A 71 -12.59 -10.44 1.02
CA ARG A 71 -13.45 -11.43 0.32
C ARG A 71 -14.94 -11.20 0.52
N GLY A 72 -15.34 -10.84 1.74
CA GLY A 72 -16.73 -10.65 2.17
C GLY A 72 -17.31 -9.29 1.81
N ARG A 73 -16.54 -8.41 1.16
CA ARG A 73 -16.93 -7.02 0.83
C ARG A 73 -17.28 -6.19 2.06
N TRP A 74 -16.64 -6.46 3.21
CA TRP A 74 -16.84 -5.71 4.45
C TRP A 74 -15.89 -4.53 4.60
N LEU A 75 -15.06 -4.25 3.60
CA LEU A 75 -14.12 -3.14 3.60
C LEU A 75 -14.79 -1.78 3.93
N SER A 76 -16.03 -1.55 3.48
CA SER A 76 -16.79 -0.33 3.78
C SER A 76 -17.14 -0.14 5.25
N ARG A 77 -17.02 -1.19 6.08
CA ARG A 77 -17.25 -1.14 7.54
C ARG A 77 -15.95 -0.89 8.32
N LEU A 78 -14.80 -0.96 7.68
CA LEU A 78 -13.51 -0.73 8.33
C LEU A 78 -13.20 0.78 8.37
N PRO A 79 -12.50 1.27 9.42
CA PRO A 79 -12.14 2.68 9.54
C PRO A 79 -11.27 3.16 8.36
N SER A 80 -11.84 3.98 7.47
CA SER A 80 -11.13 4.50 6.31
C SER A 80 -11.50 5.96 6.04
N TRP A 81 -10.57 6.68 5.43
CA TRP A 81 -10.83 8.02 4.92
C TRP A 81 -11.46 7.93 3.53
N HIS A 82 -12.63 8.53 3.34
CA HIS A 82 -13.31 8.53 2.03
C HIS A 82 -12.79 9.62 1.08
N ARG A 83 -11.51 10.00 1.22
CA ARG A 83 -10.85 11.04 0.45
C ARG A 83 -9.83 10.42 -0.51
N GLN A 84 -9.81 10.91 -1.75
CA GLN A 84 -8.74 10.64 -2.70
C GLN A 84 -7.71 11.79 -2.69
N VAL A 85 -6.58 11.59 -3.36
CA VAL A 85 -5.64 12.68 -3.61
C VAL A 85 -6.35 13.80 -4.39
N ASN A 86 -5.94 15.05 -4.18
CA ASN A 86 -6.54 16.18 -4.90
C ASN A 86 -6.13 16.13 -6.38
N GLU A 87 -7.07 15.83 -7.28
CA GLU A 87 -6.78 15.73 -8.72
C GLU A 87 -6.49 17.08 -9.38
N ASP A 88 -6.91 18.20 -8.78
CA ASP A 88 -6.65 19.56 -9.28
C ASP A 88 -5.13 19.84 -9.37
N TRP A 89 -4.34 19.17 -8.54
CA TRP A 89 -2.88 19.25 -8.55
C TRP A 89 -2.27 18.83 -9.89
N LEU A 90 -2.97 18.00 -10.67
CA LEU A 90 -2.52 17.58 -12.01
C LEU A 90 -2.52 18.73 -13.03
N ALA A 91 -3.35 19.76 -12.81
CA ALA A 91 -3.43 20.95 -13.64
C ALA A 91 -2.63 22.13 -13.04
N GLU A 92 -2.53 22.19 -11.71
CA GLU A 92 -1.89 23.30 -11.00
C GLU A 92 -0.37 23.14 -10.85
N PHE A 93 0.11 21.92 -10.63
CA PHE A 93 1.52 21.68 -10.27
C PHE A 93 2.31 20.93 -11.34
N ARG A 94 3.63 21.10 -11.27
CA ARG A 94 4.60 20.36 -12.10
C ARG A 94 4.59 18.88 -11.75
N GLY A 95 4.92 18.03 -12.73
CA GLY A 95 4.96 16.57 -12.60
C GLY A 95 5.64 16.03 -11.35
N TRP A 96 6.79 16.61 -10.98
CA TRP A 96 7.53 16.16 -9.80
C TRP A 96 6.84 16.55 -8.48
N VAL A 97 6.13 17.68 -8.42
CA VAL A 97 5.47 18.17 -7.20
C VAL A 97 4.28 17.28 -6.87
N TYR A 98 3.34 17.10 -7.81
CA TYR A 98 2.22 16.20 -7.56
C TYR A 98 2.65 14.74 -7.53
N GLY A 99 3.69 14.36 -8.29
CA GLY A 99 4.30 13.04 -8.21
C GLY A 99 4.71 12.72 -6.78
N SER A 100 5.57 13.55 -6.18
CA SER A 100 6.01 13.38 -4.79
C SER A 100 4.87 13.48 -3.79
N GLY A 101 3.97 14.46 -3.92
CA GLY A 101 2.84 14.65 -2.99
C GLY A 101 1.86 13.49 -2.98
N PHE A 102 1.48 12.99 -4.16
CA PHE A 102 0.62 11.82 -4.29
C PHE A 102 1.34 10.54 -3.83
N GLY A 103 2.61 10.39 -4.21
CA GLY A 103 3.45 9.30 -3.77
C GLY A 103 3.47 9.22 -2.25
N PHE A 104 3.81 10.32 -1.57
CA PHE A 104 3.88 10.40 -0.11
C PHE A 104 2.55 10.06 0.57
N GLN A 105 1.44 10.64 0.10
CA GLN A 105 0.11 10.35 0.63
C GLN A 105 -0.26 8.87 0.50
N LEU A 106 0.01 8.26 -0.65
CA LEU A 106 -0.30 6.86 -0.90
C LEU A 106 0.67 5.90 -0.20
N GLY A 107 1.93 6.33 -0.03
CA GLY A 107 2.93 5.63 0.76
C GLY A 107 2.60 5.61 2.25
N LEU A 108 2.03 6.69 2.79
CA LEU A 108 1.48 6.71 4.16
C LEU A 108 0.27 5.79 4.32
N GLY A 109 -0.57 5.66 3.29
CA GLY A 109 -1.70 4.74 3.25
C GLY A 109 -2.88 5.07 4.17
N VAL A 110 -2.71 5.94 5.16
CA VAL A 110 -3.74 6.35 6.13
C VAL A 110 -4.42 7.69 5.79
N VAL A 111 -3.89 8.47 4.85
CA VAL A 111 -4.41 9.83 4.53
C VAL A 111 -5.34 9.84 3.31
N THR A 112 -5.52 8.69 2.67
CA THR A 112 -6.42 8.48 1.54
C THR A 112 -7.29 7.26 1.80
N ILE A 113 -8.24 7.00 0.90
CA ILE A 113 -9.00 5.75 0.90
C ILE A 113 -8.09 4.52 0.95
N ILE A 114 -8.47 3.60 1.82
CA ILE A 114 -7.81 2.31 2.01
C ILE A 114 -8.54 1.32 1.10
N PRO A 115 -7.93 0.88 -0.02
CA PRO A 115 -8.63 0.08 -1.01
C PRO A 115 -8.68 -1.42 -0.66
N SER A 116 -7.98 -1.84 0.40
CA SER A 116 -7.90 -3.24 0.83
C SER A 116 -7.55 -3.33 2.31
N ALA A 117 -8.17 -4.28 3.00
CA ALA A 117 -7.96 -4.55 4.41
C ALA A 117 -6.57 -5.14 4.72
N ILE A 118 -5.85 -5.63 3.71
CA ILE A 118 -4.44 -6.03 3.80
C ILE A 118 -3.57 -4.92 4.40
N PHE A 119 -3.93 -3.66 4.18
CA PHE A 119 -3.21 -2.53 4.77
C PHE A 119 -3.20 -2.56 6.31
N TYR A 120 -4.28 -2.99 6.96
CA TYR A 120 -4.29 -3.14 8.42
C TYR A 120 -3.36 -4.24 8.90
N ALA A 121 -3.16 -5.31 8.11
CA ALA A 121 -2.15 -6.32 8.39
C ALA A 121 -0.73 -5.75 8.27
N VAL A 122 -0.46 -4.86 7.29
CA VAL A 122 0.83 -4.15 7.20
C VAL A 122 1.05 -3.27 8.43
N MET A 123 0.03 -2.54 8.87
CA MET A 123 0.11 -1.72 10.09
C MET A 123 0.37 -2.57 11.33
N ALA A 124 -0.36 -3.68 11.49
CA ALA A 124 -0.18 -4.60 12.59
C ALA A 124 1.23 -5.24 12.56
N ALA A 125 1.73 -5.63 11.39
CA ALA A 125 3.10 -6.14 11.24
C ALA A 125 4.14 -5.09 11.66
N GLY A 126 3.99 -3.85 11.21
CA GLY A 126 4.89 -2.75 11.58
C GLY A 126 4.86 -2.41 13.07
N LEU A 127 3.71 -2.55 13.72
CA LEU A 127 3.58 -2.31 15.16
C LEU A 127 4.11 -3.49 15.98
N LEU A 128 3.75 -4.72 15.61
CA LEU A 128 4.02 -5.93 16.40
C LEU A 128 5.42 -6.52 16.16
N VAL A 129 6.15 -6.08 15.12
CA VAL A 129 7.56 -6.45 14.92
C VAL A 129 8.46 -5.95 16.06
N GLY A 130 8.01 -4.96 16.84
CA GLY A 130 8.66 -4.54 18.07
C GLY A 130 10.09 -4.01 17.89
N SER A 131 10.41 -3.50 16.70
CA SER A 131 11.68 -2.83 16.38
C SER A 131 11.49 -1.77 15.31
N VAL A 132 12.15 -0.62 15.47
CA VAL A 132 12.08 0.47 14.49
C VAL A 132 12.63 0.03 13.13
N GLN A 133 13.76 -0.69 13.11
CA GLN A 133 14.37 -1.18 11.88
C GLN A 133 13.44 -2.13 11.11
N GLY A 134 12.82 -3.10 11.78
CA GLY A 134 11.87 -4.02 11.16
C GLY A 134 10.65 -3.30 10.60
N ALA A 135 10.09 -2.35 11.37
CA ALA A 135 8.92 -1.59 10.95
C ALA A 135 9.21 -0.66 9.76
N VAL A 136 10.40 -0.05 9.72
CA VAL A 136 10.88 0.76 8.58
C VAL A 136 11.04 -0.10 7.33
N VAL A 137 11.56 -1.32 7.44
CA VAL A 137 11.65 -2.24 6.29
C VAL A 137 10.25 -2.61 5.77
N ILE A 138 9.32 -2.93 6.67
CA ILE A 138 7.93 -3.24 6.32
C ILE A 138 7.26 -2.05 5.63
N GLY A 139 7.35 -0.85 6.24
CA GLY A 139 6.77 0.38 5.70
C GLY A 139 7.41 0.80 4.37
N GLY A 140 8.74 0.71 4.25
CA GLY A 140 9.47 0.99 3.01
C GLY A 140 9.09 0.02 1.89
N ALA A 141 9.00 -1.28 2.18
CA ALA A 141 8.54 -2.28 1.23
C ALA A 141 7.10 -2.01 0.78
N PHE A 142 6.20 -1.69 1.71
CA PHE A 142 4.82 -1.30 1.40
C PHE A 142 4.77 -0.08 0.46
N GLY A 143 5.48 1.00 0.82
CA GLY A 143 5.57 2.23 0.03
C GLY A 143 6.13 1.97 -1.37
N LEU A 144 7.19 1.17 -1.48
CA LEU A 144 7.77 0.79 -2.77
C LEU A 144 6.80 -0.03 -3.64
N VAL A 145 6.18 -1.07 -3.08
CA VAL A 145 5.24 -1.93 -3.82
C VAL A 145 4.06 -1.11 -4.36
N ARG A 146 3.52 -0.17 -3.56
CA ARG A 146 2.50 0.78 -4.05
C ARG A 146 3.04 1.70 -5.15
N GLY A 147 4.30 2.12 -5.03
CA GLY A 147 5.08 2.82 -6.06
C GLY A 147 5.11 2.12 -7.41
N LEU A 148 5.43 0.83 -7.39
CA LEU A 148 5.67 0.01 -8.59
C LEU A 148 4.44 -0.12 -9.49
N VAL A 149 3.23 0.07 -8.97
CA VAL A 149 2.00 -0.04 -9.76
C VAL A 149 2.01 0.94 -10.94
N LEU A 150 2.59 2.14 -10.79
CA LEU A 150 2.69 3.12 -11.89
C LEU A 150 3.57 2.63 -13.04
N ILE A 151 4.61 1.83 -12.77
CA ILE A 151 5.48 1.27 -13.82
C ILE A 151 4.68 0.43 -14.81
N THR A 152 3.60 -0.21 -14.37
CA THR A 152 2.75 -1.01 -15.25
C THR A 152 2.07 -0.17 -16.34
N GLY A 153 1.86 1.14 -16.10
CA GLY A 153 1.33 2.11 -17.04
C GLY A 153 2.36 2.68 -18.04
N ARG A 154 3.64 2.29 -17.96
CA ARG A 154 4.73 2.84 -18.80
C ARG A 154 4.52 2.65 -20.31
N ARG A 155 3.66 1.71 -20.72
CA ARG A 155 3.37 1.41 -22.13
C ARG A 155 2.15 2.18 -22.67
N ILE A 156 1.50 2.99 -21.83
CA ILE A 156 0.32 3.76 -22.23
C ILE A 156 0.77 5.03 -22.96
N VAL A 157 1.01 4.88 -24.26
CA VAL A 157 1.50 5.96 -25.16
C VAL A 157 0.43 6.47 -26.11
N ASP A 158 -0.71 5.79 -26.21
CA ASP A 158 -1.85 6.18 -27.05
C ASP A 158 -3.18 5.71 -26.43
N THR A 159 -4.30 6.19 -26.95
CA THR A 159 -5.64 5.87 -26.41
C THR A 159 -5.98 4.39 -26.52
N GLN A 160 -5.54 3.69 -27.57
CA GLN A 160 -5.81 2.26 -27.73
C GLN A 160 -5.06 1.44 -26.66
N SER A 161 -3.81 1.79 -26.38
CA SER A 161 -2.98 1.19 -25.34
C SER A 161 -3.57 1.43 -23.93
N LEU A 162 -4.21 2.58 -23.69
CA LEU A 162 -4.92 2.88 -22.44
C LEU A 162 -6.14 1.96 -22.26
N LEU A 163 -6.96 1.81 -23.29
CA LEU A 163 -8.13 0.93 -23.26
C LEU A 163 -7.71 -0.54 -23.08
N ALA A 164 -6.68 -0.98 -23.80
CA ALA A 164 -6.13 -2.34 -23.67
C ALA A 164 -5.54 -2.59 -22.27
N TYR A 165 -4.84 -1.60 -21.70
CA TYR A 165 -4.35 -1.66 -20.33
C TYR A 165 -5.52 -1.82 -19.34
N HIS A 166 -6.57 -1.00 -19.44
CA HIS A 166 -7.71 -1.07 -18.53
C HIS A 166 -8.39 -2.46 -18.55
N ARG A 167 -8.59 -3.04 -19.74
CA ARG A 167 -9.17 -4.38 -19.90
C ARG A 167 -8.31 -5.48 -19.26
N SER A 168 -6.98 -5.38 -19.38
CA SER A 168 -6.07 -6.41 -18.86
C SER A 168 -5.72 -6.22 -17.38
N PHE A 169 -5.73 -4.98 -16.89
CA PHE A 169 -5.37 -4.63 -15.51
C PHE A 169 -6.33 -5.25 -14.51
N GLN A 170 -7.64 -5.22 -14.77
CA GLN A 170 -8.65 -5.81 -13.89
C GLN A 170 -8.41 -7.30 -13.62
N ARG A 171 -8.00 -8.06 -14.65
CA ARG A 171 -7.68 -9.48 -14.48
C ARG A 171 -6.45 -9.68 -13.60
N ARG A 172 -5.39 -8.92 -13.85
CA ARG A 172 -4.14 -9.01 -13.07
C ARG A 172 -4.34 -8.56 -11.62
N ALA A 173 -5.14 -7.52 -11.41
CA ALA A 173 -5.48 -7.03 -10.08
C ALA A 173 -6.17 -8.10 -9.23
N ARG A 174 -7.13 -8.86 -9.81
CA ARG A 174 -7.79 -9.98 -9.12
C ARG A 174 -6.82 -11.13 -8.76
N LEU A 175 -5.86 -11.41 -9.63
CA LEU A 175 -4.85 -12.43 -9.38
C LEU A 175 -3.89 -11.99 -8.27
N ALA A 176 -3.43 -10.74 -8.30
CA ALA A 176 -2.59 -10.18 -7.25
C ALA A 176 -3.32 -10.15 -5.91
N ASP A 177 -4.55 -9.65 -5.88
CA ASP A 177 -5.43 -9.68 -4.71
C ASP A 177 -5.57 -11.10 -4.13
N THR A 178 -5.79 -12.08 -5.00
CA THR A 178 -5.93 -13.47 -4.59
C THR A 178 -4.64 -14.05 -4.04
N ALA A 179 -3.52 -13.82 -4.72
CA ALA A 179 -2.22 -14.29 -4.26
C ALA A 179 -1.85 -13.69 -2.90
N THR A 180 -2.03 -12.38 -2.72
CA THR A 180 -1.71 -11.69 -1.46
C THR A 180 -2.65 -12.13 -0.33
N SER A 181 -3.94 -12.24 -0.59
CA SER A 181 -4.92 -12.73 0.39
C SER A 181 -4.62 -14.17 0.82
N THR A 182 -4.28 -15.05 -0.11
CA THR A 182 -3.92 -16.43 0.21
C THR A 182 -2.61 -16.50 1.00
N ALA A 183 -1.60 -15.71 0.64
CA ALA A 183 -0.35 -15.65 1.39
C ALA A 183 -0.57 -15.18 2.84
N LEU A 184 -1.45 -14.19 3.05
CA LEU A 184 -1.86 -13.74 4.39
C LEU A 184 -2.56 -14.82 5.18
N LEU A 185 -3.48 -15.56 4.57
CA LEU A 185 -4.21 -16.63 5.25
C LEU A 185 -3.26 -17.77 5.67
N VAL A 186 -2.35 -18.16 4.78
CA VAL A 186 -1.33 -19.18 5.08
C VAL A 186 -0.41 -18.71 6.21
N GLY A 187 0.09 -17.47 6.12
CA GLY A 187 0.92 -16.87 7.17
C GLY A 187 0.23 -16.81 8.53
N ALA A 188 -1.04 -16.38 8.54
CA ALA A 188 -1.86 -16.36 9.76
C ALA A 188 -2.02 -17.75 10.37
N GLY A 189 -2.36 -18.75 9.54
CA GLY A 189 -2.49 -20.14 9.97
C GLY A 189 -1.20 -20.69 10.56
N THR A 190 -0.05 -20.43 9.93
CA THR A 190 1.25 -20.87 10.46
C THR A 190 1.58 -20.27 11.82
N LEU A 191 1.29 -18.97 12.02
CA LEU A 191 1.57 -18.28 13.27
C LEU A 191 0.66 -18.73 14.42
N LEU A 192 -0.62 -18.95 14.13
CA LEU A 192 -1.59 -19.45 15.10
C LEU A 192 -1.26 -20.89 15.51
N LEU A 193 -0.88 -21.74 14.56
CA LEU A 193 -0.46 -23.12 14.88
C LEU A 193 0.83 -23.16 15.70
N SER A 194 1.83 -22.32 15.36
CA SER A 194 3.09 -22.28 16.11
C SER A 194 2.94 -21.79 17.55
N THR A 195 1.95 -20.95 17.82
CA THR A 195 1.69 -20.41 19.17
C THR A 195 0.89 -21.36 20.05
N VAL A 196 0.05 -22.22 19.47
CA VAL A 196 -0.71 -23.25 20.20
C VAL A 196 0.17 -24.46 20.57
N MET A 197 1.23 -24.72 19.80
CA MET A 197 2.14 -25.85 20.00
C MET A 197 3.37 -25.54 20.88
N ALA A 198 3.57 -24.29 21.29
CA ALA A 198 4.67 -23.82 22.14
C ALA A 198 4.22 -23.71 23.60
#